data_AF-A0A4U7DR13-F1
#
_entry.id   AF-A0A4U7DR13-F1
#
_cell.length_a   1.000
_cell.length_b   1.000
_cell.length_c   1.000
_cell.angle_alpha   90.00
_cell.angle_beta   90.00
_cell.angle_gamma   90.00
#
_symmetry.space_group_name_H-M   'P 1'
#
loop_
_entity.id
_entity.type
_entity.pdbx_description
1 polymer ?
#
loop_
_entity_poly.entity_id
_entity_poly.type
_entity_poly.pdbx_seq_one_letter_code
_entity_poly.pdbx_strand_id
1 'polypeptide(L)' 'MRDNPRLIAATETRDLSSCEVCGASIEPDPPDGFTRYARQVAGYLDHFAEAHPDHPILDAPEGYL' A
#
# COMPACT_ATOMS: atom_id res chain seq x y z
N MET A 1 20.05 -7.55 -25.91
CA MET A 1 19.10 -7.98 -24.87
C MET A 1 19.41 -7.19 -23.60
N ARG A 2 18.43 -6.39 -23.15
CA ARG A 2 18.21 -5.93 -21.77
C ARG A 2 19.32 -5.13 -21.05
N ASP A 3 19.40 -3.85 -21.39
CA ASP A 3 19.71 -2.81 -20.40
C ASP A 3 18.39 -2.13 -20.06
N ASN A 4 17.79 -2.52 -18.93
CA ASN A 4 16.66 -1.79 -18.37
C ASN A 4 17.15 -1.21 -17.04
N PRO A 5 17.59 0.05 -17.02
CA PRO A 5 18.00 0.69 -15.78
C PRO A 5 16.72 0.87 -14.96
N ARG A 6 16.47 -0.08 -14.04
CA ARG A 6 15.47 0.10 -12.98
C ARG A 6 15.89 1.34 -12.22
N LEU A 7 15.23 2.44 -12.55
CA LEU A 7 15.33 3.72 -11.87
C LEU A 7 15.20 3.50 -10.37
N ILE A 8 16.32 3.60 -9.68
CA ILE A 8 16.38 3.83 -8.24
C ILE A 8 16.41 5.35 -8.07
N ALA A 9 15.24 5.99 -7.97
CA ALA A 9 15.08 7.37 -7.47
C ALA A 9 13.60 7.80 -7.39
N ALA A 10 12.84 7.17 -6.52
CA ALA A 10 11.90 7.85 -5.66
C ALA A 10 12.07 7.17 -4.29
N THR A 11 12.17 7.92 -3.22
CA THR A 11 11.96 7.43 -1.84
C THR A 11 10.97 6.28 -1.83
N GLU A 12 11.30 5.14 -1.21
CA GLU A 12 10.57 3.86 -1.27
C GLU A 12 9.12 3.96 -0.78
N THR A 13 8.26 4.67 -1.51
CA THR A 13 6.82 4.66 -1.32
C THR A 13 6.39 3.25 -1.72
N ARG A 14 6.20 2.37 -0.73
CA ARG A 14 5.76 0.99 -0.95
C ARG A 14 4.54 0.99 -1.87
N ASP A 15 4.47 0.00 -2.76
CA ASP A 15 3.32 -0.17 -3.64
C ASP A 15 2.12 -0.63 -2.81
N LEU A 16 1.27 0.31 -2.41
CA LEU A 16 0.05 0.05 -1.63
C LEU A 16 -1.14 -0.33 -2.52
N SER A 17 -0.91 -0.49 -3.83
CA SER A 17 -1.94 -0.95 -4.78
C SER A 17 -2.13 -2.47 -4.77
N SER A 18 -1.32 -3.21 -4.01
CA SER A 18 -1.44 -4.66 -3.89
C SER A 18 -1.11 -5.13 -2.48
N CYS A 19 -1.90 -6.06 -1.96
CA CYS A 19 -1.62 -6.71 -0.67
C CYS A 19 -0.37 -7.59 -0.79
N GLU A 20 0.60 -7.42 0.11
CA GLU A 20 1.83 -8.21 0.10
C GLU A 20 1.64 -9.64 0.60
N VAL A 21 0.53 -9.92 1.30
CA VAL A 21 0.23 -11.23 1.89
C VAL A 21 -0.53 -12.11 0.90
N CYS A 22 -1.60 -11.60 0.30
CA CYS A 22 -2.48 -12.37 -0.57
C CYS A 22 -2.46 -11.95 -2.05
N GLY A 23 -1.78 -10.86 -2.40
CA GLY A 23 -1.70 -10.35 -3.77
C GLY A 23 -2.98 -9.68 -4.28
N ALA A 24 -3.97 -9.44 -3.42
CA ALA A 24 -5.20 -8.74 -3.79
C ALA A 24 -4.90 -7.31 -4.26
N SER A 25 -5.53 -6.88 -5.35
CA SER A 25 -5.46 -5.49 -5.80
C SER A 25 -6.26 -4.59 -4.86
N ILE A 26 -5.66 -3.45 -4.48
CA ILE A 26 -6.26 -2.48 -3.56
C ILE A 26 -6.40 -1.16 -4.30
N GLU A 27 -7.64 -0.79 -4.57
CA GLU A 27 -7.97 0.48 -5.22
C GLU A 27 -8.18 1.57 -4.16
N PRO A 28 -7.64 2.78 -4.37
CA PRO A 28 -7.90 3.88 -3.45
C PRO A 28 -9.37 4.31 -3.53
N ASP A 29 -9.92 4.76 -2.40
CA ASP A 29 -11.26 5.31 -2.33
C ASP A 29 -11.50 6.47 -3.31
N PRO A 30 -12.77 6.79 -3.65
CA PRO A 30 -13.12 7.95 -4.45
C PRO A 30 -12.56 9.27 -3.87
N PRO A 31 -12.42 10.33 -4.68
CA PRO A 31 -11.88 11.59 -4.19
C PRO A 31 -12.77 12.21 -3.11
N ASP A 32 -12.27 12.29 -1.89
CA ASP A 32 -12.96 12.84 -0.71
C ASP A 32 -12.36 14.18 -0.22
N GLY A 33 -11.35 14.70 -0.91
CA GLY A 33 -10.59 15.90 -0.51
C GLY A 33 -9.20 15.59 0.07
N PHE A 34 -8.91 14.34 0.43
CA PHE A 34 -7.58 13.87 0.78
C PHE A 34 -6.74 13.53 -0.46
N THR A 35 -5.42 13.49 -0.25
CA THR A 35 -4.47 13.09 -1.30
C THR A 35 -4.74 11.64 -1.74
N ARG A 36 -4.37 11.30 -2.98
CA ARG A 36 -4.47 9.92 -3.47
C ARG A 36 -3.75 8.93 -2.56
N TYR A 37 -2.59 9.31 -2.03
CA TYR A 37 -1.80 8.47 -1.13
C TYR A 37 -2.52 8.17 0.18
N ALA A 38 -3.15 9.17 0.82
CA ALA A 38 -3.90 8.95 2.06
C ALA A 38 -5.07 7.96 1.85
N ARG A 39 -5.79 8.08 0.73
CA ARG A 39 -6.86 7.14 0.35
C ARG A 39 -6.34 5.74 0.05
N GLN A 40 -5.15 5.64 -0.57
CA GLN A 40 -4.47 4.38 -0.83
C GLN A 40 -4.06 3.69 0.48
N VAL A 41 -3.52 4.44 1.45
CA VAL A 41 -3.19 3.95 2.80
C VAL A 41 -4.44 3.47 3.52
N ALA A 42 -5.53 4.24 3.45
CA ALA A 42 -6.80 3.87 4.07
C ALA A 42 -7.32 2.53 3.54
N GLY A 43 -7.46 2.40 2.21
CA GLY A 43 -7.89 1.14 1.59
C GLY A 43 -6.94 -0.03 1.85
N TYR A 44 -5.63 0.26 1.97
CA TYR A 44 -4.64 -0.74 2.34
C TYR A 44 -4.89 -1.26 3.76
N LEU A 45 -4.97 -0.38 4.76
CA LEU A 45 -5.21 -0.77 6.14
C LEU A 45 -6.58 -1.42 6.35
N ASP A 46 -7.60 -0.97 5.63
CA ASP A 46 -8.95 -1.56 5.66
C ASP A 46 -8.93 -3.01 5.18
N HIS A 47 -8.27 -3.29 4.05
CA HIS A 47 -8.08 -4.66 3.56
C HIS A 47 -7.37 -5.54 4.60
N PHE A 48 -6.33 -5.04 5.28
CA PHE A 48 -5.66 -5.80 6.33
C PHE A 48 -6.58 -6.04 7.53
N ALA A 49 -7.39 -5.06 7.95
CA ALA A 49 -8.33 -5.24 9.05
C ALA A 49 -9.37 -6.34 8.76
N GLU A 50 -9.81 -6.47 7.51
CA GLU A 50 -10.79 -7.48 7.11
C GLU A 50 -10.18 -8.86 6.79
N ALA A 51 -9.09 -8.89 6.00
CA ALA A 51 -8.54 -10.12 5.45
C ALA A 51 -7.34 -10.67 6.25
N HIS A 52 -6.66 -9.82 7.02
CA HIS A 52 -5.44 -10.15 7.75
C HIS A 52 -5.42 -9.51 9.15
N PRO A 53 -6.44 -9.77 10.00
CA PRO A 53 -6.62 -9.06 11.28
C PRO A 53 -5.47 -9.28 12.28
N ASP A 54 -4.72 -10.38 12.14
CA ASP A 54 -3.54 -10.68 12.95
C ASP A 54 -2.23 -10.08 12.39
N HIS A 55 -2.29 -9.29 11.32
CA HIS A 55 -1.09 -8.73 10.70
C HIS A 55 -0.54 -7.55 11.52
N PRO A 56 0.77 -7.52 11.82
CA PRO A 56 1.39 -6.51 12.70
C PRO A 56 1.30 -5.07 12.17
N ILE A 57 0.93 -4.88 10.90
CA ILE A 57 0.70 -3.54 10.35
C ILE A 57 -0.45 -2.81 11.01
N LEU A 58 -1.44 -3.53 11.53
CA LEU A 58 -2.60 -2.93 12.19
C LEU A 58 -2.24 -2.37 13.58
N ASP A 59 -1.21 -2.92 14.21
CA ASP A 59 -0.71 -2.45 15.51
C ASP A 59 0.33 -1.32 15.37
N ALA A 60 1.20 -1.39 14.36
CA ALA A 60 2.32 -0.47 14.17
C ALA A 60 2.49 -0.04 12.70
N PRO A 61 1.51 0.66 12.10
CA PRO A 61 1.53 1.00 10.68
C PRO A 61 2.72 1.88 10.29
N GLU A 62 3.22 2.71 11.22
CA GLU A 62 4.38 3.60 11.03
C GLU A 62 5.71 2.86 10.77
N GLY A 63 5.80 1.57 11.13
CA GLY A 63 6.97 0.73 10.82
C GLY A 63 6.89 0.07 9.44
N TYR A 64 5.75 0.20 8.76
CA TYR A 64 5.46 -0.48 7.50
C TYR A 64 5.17 0.48 6.34
N LEU A 65 4.72 1.71 6.59
CA LEU A 65 4.27 2.68 5.58
C LEU A 65 5.22 3.88 5.48
#